data_AF-A0A1L9R511-F1
#
_entry.id   AF-A0A1L9R511-F1
#
_cell.length_a   1.000
_cell.length_b   1.000
_cell.length_c   1.000
_cell.angle_alpha   90.00
_cell.angle_beta   90.00
_cell.angle_gamma   90.00
#
_symmetry.space_group_name_H-M   'P 1'
#
loop_
_entity.id
_entity.type
_entity.pdbx_description
1 polymer ?
#
loop_
_entity_poly.entity_id
_entity_poly.type
_entity_poly.pdbx_seq_one_letter_code
_entity_poly.pdbx_strand_id
1 'polypeptide(L)'
;MTDNVIGGTTQYSKADIQRAAEAALRHHNAGTTVGDGNYPHHFGNFNNQVPLVANCAGLDLEEFPLVKSVAYPGGTPAAPRVAVSYSGANTVRLCAVMAHKRGNVFYRCDWTNDLRFEL
;
A
#
# COMPACT_ATOMS: atom_id res chain seq x y z
N MET A 1 8.23 -16.24 11.60
CA MET A 1 8.98 -15.46 10.60
C MET A 1 8.32 -14.11 10.51
N THR A 2 8.96 -13.09 11.07
CA THR A 2 8.50 -11.69 10.99
C THR A 2 9.02 -11.11 9.70
N ASP A 3 8.16 -11.05 8.68
CA ASP A 3 8.45 -10.30 7.47
C ASP A 3 8.44 -8.83 7.85
N ASN A 4 9.62 -8.21 7.92
CA ASN A 4 9.80 -6.87 8.45
C ASN A 4 9.62 -5.84 7.32
N VAL A 5 8.52 -5.10 7.31
CA VAL A 5 8.44 -3.84 6.56
C VAL A 5 9.15 -2.75 7.35
N ILE A 6 10.25 -2.20 6.84
CA ILE A 6 10.96 -1.07 7.46
C ILE A 6 10.44 0.24 6.85
N GLY A 7 9.35 0.77 7.40
CA GLY A 7 8.91 2.15 7.20
C GLY A 7 9.53 3.09 8.25
N GLY A 8 10.83 2.96 8.49
CA GLY A 8 11.52 3.48 9.67
C GLY A 8 11.70 2.41 10.75
N THR A 9 11.39 2.69 12.02
CA THR A 9 11.58 1.74 13.15
C THR A 9 10.42 0.77 13.37
N THR A 10 9.33 0.89 12.60
CA THR A 10 8.10 0.11 12.84
C THR A 10 8.01 -1.08 11.89
N GLN A 11 7.97 -2.29 12.45
CA GLN A 11 7.73 -3.54 11.70
C GLN A 11 6.24 -3.81 11.51
N TYR A 12 5.81 -4.12 10.29
CA TYR A 12 4.45 -4.55 9.97
C TYR A 12 4.44 -6.01 9.53
N SER A 13 3.44 -6.78 9.95
CA SER A 13 3.28 -8.18 9.55
C SER A 13 2.69 -8.30 8.15
N LYS A 14 2.86 -9.48 7.53
CA LYS A 14 2.15 -9.83 6.28
C LYS A 14 0.63 -9.63 6.38
N ALA A 15 0.05 -9.94 7.54
CA ALA A 15 -1.39 -9.76 7.76
C ALA A 15 -1.79 -8.27 7.78
N ASP A 16 -0.91 -7.38 8.23
CA ASP A 16 -1.18 -5.93 8.19
C ASP A 16 -1.18 -5.42 6.76
N ILE A 17 -0.20 -5.84 5.96
CA ILE A 17 -0.11 -5.51 4.53
C ILE A 17 -1.36 -6.03 3.78
N GLN A 18 -1.73 -7.28 4.04
CA GLN A 18 -2.91 -7.90 3.43
C GLN A 18 -4.19 -7.15 3.80
N ARG A 19 -4.41 -6.82 5.08
CA ARG A 19 -5.58 -6.05 5.51
C ARG A 19 -5.65 -4.67 4.86
N ALA A 20 -4.51 -4.01 4.67
CA ALA A 20 -4.45 -2.72 3.99
C ALA A 20 -4.83 -2.84 2.50
N ALA A 21 -4.27 -3.84 1.80
CA ALA A 21 -4.59 -4.09 0.38
C ALA A 21 -6.07 -4.48 0.18
N GLU A 22 -6.62 -5.35 1.03
CA GLU A 22 -8.03 -5.73 0.99
C GLU A 22 -8.95 -4.55 1.33
N ALA A 23 -8.55 -3.66 2.25
CA ALA A 23 -9.31 -2.44 2.55
C ALA A 23 -9.34 -1.49 1.36
N ALA A 24 -8.19 -1.30 0.68
CA ALA A 24 -8.12 -0.53 -0.55
C ALA A 24 -9.09 -1.08 -1.61
N LEU A 25 -9.04 -2.40 -1.87
CA LEU A 25 -9.94 -3.06 -2.81
C LEU A 25 -11.43 -2.85 -2.46
N ARG A 26 -11.81 -3.01 -1.18
CA ARG A 26 -13.20 -2.79 -0.74
C ARG A 26 -13.67 -1.36 -1.01
N HIS A 27 -12.83 -0.38 -0.68
CA HIS A 27 -13.17 1.03 -0.90
C HIS A 27 -13.22 1.38 -2.39
N HIS A 28 -12.26 0.89 -3.19
CA HIS A 28 -12.23 1.04 -4.65
C HIS A 28 -13.51 0.49 -5.29
N ASN A 29 -13.86 -0.76 -4.99
CA ASN A 29 -15.08 -1.40 -5.51
C ASN A 29 -16.37 -0.66 -5.09
N ALA A 30 -16.39 -0.10 -3.89
CA ALA A 30 -17.53 0.65 -3.38
C ALA A 30 -17.58 2.10 -3.90
N GLY A 31 -16.53 2.60 -4.58
CA GLY A 31 -16.40 4.00 -4.96
C GLY A 31 -16.37 4.95 -3.76
N THR A 32 -15.78 4.51 -2.65
CA THR A 32 -15.72 5.28 -1.38
C THR A 32 -14.27 5.56 -0.98
N THR A 33 -14.08 6.57 -0.13
CA THR A 33 -12.77 6.90 0.44
C THR A 33 -12.85 7.09 1.96
N VAL A 34 -11.70 7.08 2.63
CA VAL A 34 -11.57 7.25 4.07
C VAL A 34 -10.39 8.16 4.44
N GLY A 35 -10.59 8.95 5.50
CA GLY A 35 -9.60 9.87 6.05
C GLY A 35 -9.38 11.13 5.22
N ASP A 36 -8.57 12.06 5.75
CA ASP A 36 -8.40 13.40 5.18
C ASP A 36 -7.72 13.39 3.81
N GLY A 37 -6.93 12.35 3.54
CA GLY A 37 -6.27 12.11 2.25
C GLY A 37 -7.14 11.41 1.20
N ASN A 38 -8.40 11.08 1.53
CA ASN A 38 -9.33 10.37 0.64
C ASN A 38 -8.76 9.05 0.11
N TYR A 39 -8.39 8.13 1.00
CA TYR A 39 -7.82 6.84 0.60
C TYR A 39 -8.90 5.78 0.29
N PRO A 40 -8.69 4.87 -0.67
CA PRO A 40 -7.56 4.84 -1.59
C PRO A 40 -7.66 5.98 -2.62
N HIS A 41 -6.52 6.43 -3.10
CA HIS A 41 -6.45 7.38 -4.21
C HIS A 41 -5.28 7.05 -5.12
N HIS A 42 -5.32 7.63 -6.32
CA HIS A 42 -4.32 7.40 -7.35
C HIS A 42 -2.89 7.68 -6.85
N PHE A 43 -2.00 6.74 -7.13
CA PHE A 43 -0.56 6.82 -6.87
C PHE A 43 0.22 6.88 -8.18
N GLY A 44 0.56 8.10 -8.61
CA GLY A 44 1.19 8.34 -9.92
C GLY A 44 2.67 7.90 -10.04
N ASN A 45 3.32 7.47 -8.94
CA ASN A 45 4.75 7.11 -8.87
C ASN A 45 5.68 7.94 -9.79
N PHE A 46 5.55 9.26 -9.75
CA PHE A 46 6.24 10.16 -10.69
C PHE A 46 7.76 9.96 -10.68
N ASN A 47 8.37 9.88 -11.86
CA ASN A 47 9.80 9.62 -12.06
C ASN A 47 10.30 8.29 -11.46
N ASN A 48 9.42 7.30 -11.23
CA ASN A 48 9.76 5.98 -10.70
C ASN A 48 10.53 6.03 -9.36
N GLN A 49 10.18 6.98 -8.50
CA GLN A 49 10.88 7.20 -7.21
C GLN A 49 10.72 6.02 -6.25
N VAL A 50 9.60 5.30 -6.33
CA VAL A 50 9.37 4.06 -5.60
C VAL A 50 9.60 2.88 -6.56
N PRO A 51 10.65 2.08 -6.37
CA PRO A 51 10.83 0.85 -7.14
C PRO A 51 9.62 -0.07 -6.95
N LEU A 52 8.91 -0.39 -8.02
CA LEU A 52 7.79 -1.32 -8.00
C LEU A 52 8.28 -2.75 -8.18
N VAL A 53 7.47 -3.72 -7.77
CA VAL A 53 7.65 -5.12 -8.20
C VAL A 53 7.48 -5.22 -9.72
N ALA A 54 8.21 -6.15 -10.35
CA ALA A 54 8.41 -6.16 -11.82
C ALA A 54 7.10 -6.22 -12.64
N ASN A 55 6.07 -6.88 -12.12
CA ASN A 55 4.76 -7.04 -12.73
C ASN A 55 3.77 -5.90 -12.44
N CYS A 56 4.24 -4.79 -11.88
CA CYS A 56 3.45 -3.58 -11.64
C CYS A 56 3.89 -2.38 -12.48
N ALA A 57 4.91 -2.53 -13.32
CA ALA A 57 5.35 -1.46 -14.21
C ALA A 57 4.24 -1.09 -15.21
N GLY A 58 3.88 0.19 -15.25
CA GLY A 58 2.87 0.72 -16.17
C GLY A 58 1.41 0.45 -15.79
N LEU A 59 1.15 -0.11 -14.61
CA LEU A 59 -0.21 -0.26 -14.10
C LEU A 59 -0.72 1.04 -13.46
N ASP A 60 -2.03 1.25 -13.50
CA ASP A 60 -2.69 2.21 -12.64
C ASP A 60 -2.61 1.73 -11.19
N LEU A 61 -2.05 2.58 -10.34
CA LEU A 61 -1.86 2.29 -8.93
C LEU A 61 -2.74 3.20 -8.07
N GLU A 62 -3.18 2.65 -6.96
CA GLU A 62 -3.71 3.41 -5.82
C GLU A 62 -2.85 3.17 -4.59
N GLU A 63 -2.80 4.14 -3.69
CA GLU A 63 -2.17 4.00 -2.39
C GLU A 63 -3.18 3.94 -1.24
N PHE A 64 -2.83 3.20 -0.18
CA PHE A 64 -3.66 3.09 1.02
C PHE A 64 -2.81 3.03 2.30
N PRO A 65 -3.22 3.66 3.42
CA PRO A 65 -2.44 3.66 4.66
C PRO A 65 -2.27 2.29 5.29
N LEU A 66 -1.02 2.01 5.69
CA LEU A 66 -0.64 0.79 6.39
C LEU A 66 -0.58 1.04 7.90
N VAL A 67 -1.49 0.41 8.64
CA VAL A 67 -1.52 0.44 10.11
C VAL A 67 -1.48 -0.98 10.68
N LYS A 68 -1.13 -1.11 11.96
CA LYS A 68 -1.02 -2.41 12.62
C LYS A 68 -2.39 -2.94 13.02
N SER A 69 -2.58 -4.24 12.83
CA SER A 69 -3.67 -5.06 13.42
C SER A 69 -5.10 -4.72 12.99
N VAL A 70 -5.34 -3.57 12.35
CA VAL A 70 -6.65 -3.12 11.86
C VAL A 70 -6.55 -2.55 10.44
N ALA A 71 -7.68 -2.38 9.76
CA ALA A 71 -7.73 -1.52 8.59
C ALA A 71 -7.66 -0.05 9.03
N TYR A 72 -7.09 0.83 8.19
CA TYR A 72 -6.99 2.24 8.49
C TYR A 72 -8.38 2.86 8.74
N PRO A 73 -8.64 3.43 9.94
CA PRO A 73 -9.97 3.91 10.29
C PRO A 73 -10.28 5.34 9.83
N GLY A 74 -9.30 6.07 9.27
CA GLY A 74 -9.40 7.50 8.93
C GLY A 74 -8.53 8.42 9.80
N GLY A 75 -8.57 9.73 9.50
CA GLY A 75 -7.76 10.77 10.15
C GLY A 75 -6.49 11.16 9.36
N THR A 76 -5.47 11.66 10.07
CA THR A 76 -4.13 11.91 9.52
C THR A 76 -3.31 10.61 9.55
N PRO A 77 -2.87 10.10 8.40
CA PRO A 77 -2.26 8.78 8.32
C PRO A 77 -0.83 8.74 8.89
N ALA A 78 -0.53 7.69 9.66
CA ALA A 78 0.84 7.33 10.04
C ALA A 78 1.64 6.87 8.81
N ALA A 79 2.96 7.07 8.82
CA ALA A 79 3.85 7.24 7.67
C ALA A 79 3.88 6.21 6.49
N PRO A 80 3.55 4.91 6.63
CA PRO A 80 3.64 3.96 5.51
C PRO A 80 2.34 3.71 4.76
N ARG A 81 2.47 3.27 3.50
CA ARG A 81 1.41 3.02 2.54
C ARG A 81 1.68 1.70 1.83
N VAL A 82 0.62 1.01 1.41
CA VAL A 82 0.69 0.03 0.32
C VAL A 82 0.40 0.75 -0.99
N ALA A 83 1.10 0.39 -2.07
CA ALA A 83 0.71 0.71 -3.43
C ALA A 83 0.12 -0.56 -4.06
N VAL A 84 -1.07 -0.44 -4.65
CA VAL A 84 -1.83 -1.59 -5.17
C VAL A 84 -2.37 -1.31 -6.57
N SER A 85 -2.66 -2.38 -7.29
CA SER A 85 -3.42 -2.35 -8.54
C SER A 85 -4.52 -3.40 -8.51
N TYR A 86 -5.57 -3.23 -9.30
CA TYR A 86 -6.72 -4.14 -9.32
C TYR A 86 -6.84 -4.77 -10.70
N SER A 87 -6.87 -6.10 -10.74
CA SER A 87 -7.02 -6.87 -12.00
C SER A 87 -8.40 -7.52 -12.12
N GLY A 88 -9.26 -7.36 -11.12
CA GLY A 88 -10.64 -7.86 -11.09
C GLY A 88 -11.36 -7.46 -9.79
N ALA A 89 -12.66 -7.69 -9.72
CA ALA A 89 -13.49 -7.26 -8.60
C ALA A 89 -13.06 -7.84 -7.24
N ASN A 90 -12.37 -8.99 -7.22
CA ASN A 90 -11.90 -9.63 -5.99
C ASN A 90 -10.39 -9.87 -6.02
N THR A 91 -9.64 -9.10 -6.80
CA THR A 91 -8.21 -9.34 -6.98
C THR A 91 -7.45 -8.04 -6.81
N VAL A 92 -6.68 -7.98 -5.72
CA VAL A 92 -5.75 -6.88 -5.46
C VAL A 92 -4.32 -7.37 -5.57
N ARG A 93 -3.53 -6.62 -6.33
CA ARG A 93 -2.10 -6.83 -6.48
C ARG A 93 -1.33 -5.82 -5.66
N LEU A 94 -0.46 -6.32 -4.80
CA LEU A 94 0.47 -5.47 -4.05
C LEU A 94 1.69 -5.15 -4.91
N CYS A 95 1.93 -3.85 -5.13
CA CYS A 95 2.95 -3.34 -6.03
C CYS A 95 4.16 -2.73 -5.32
N ALA A 96 3.97 -2.21 -4.11
CA ALA A 96 5.03 -1.79 -3.20
C ALA A 96 4.46 -1.62 -1.78
N VAL A 97 5.35 -1.67 -0.78
CA VAL A 97 5.13 -0.97 0.49
C VAL A 97 6.10 0.18 0.54
N MET A 98 5.62 1.36 0.92
CA MET A 98 6.38 2.59 0.85
C MET A 98 6.13 3.46 2.07
N ALA A 99 7.09 4.32 2.41
CA ALA A 99 6.99 5.25 3.52
C ALA A 99 7.49 6.64 3.13
N HIS A 100 6.96 7.66 3.79
CA HIS A 100 7.43 9.02 3.59
C HIS A 100 8.89 9.17 4.06
N LYS A 101 9.76 9.68 3.18
CA LYS A 101 11.11 10.12 3.54
C LYS A 101 11.08 11.54 4.09
N ARG A 102 10.48 12.48 3.34
CA ARG A 102 10.30 13.90 3.68
C ARG A 102 9.26 14.52 2.74
N GLY A 103 8.29 15.27 3.29
CA GLY A 103 7.19 15.82 2.49
C GLY A 103 6.48 14.73 1.69
N ASN A 104 6.23 14.97 0.41
CA ASN A 104 5.55 14.02 -0.49
C ASN A 104 6.48 12.99 -1.14
N VAL A 105 7.74 12.89 -0.69
CA VAL A 105 8.70 11.92 -1.23
C VAL A 105 8.60 10.60 -0.48
N PHE A 106 8.43 9.51 -1.23
CA PHE A 106 8.38 8.15 -0.71
C PHE A 106 9.67 7.39 -0.98
N TYR A 107 9.94 6.39 -0.14
CA TYR A 107 10.93 5.34 -0.42
C TYR A 107 10.26 3.98 -0.25
N ARG A 108 10.73 2.98 -0.99
CA ARG A 108 10.28 1.60 -0.83
C ARG A 108 10.78 1.04 0.50
N CYS A 109 9.87 0.44 1.25
CA CYS A 109 10.21 -0.38 2.40
C CYS A 109 10.61 -1.77 1.91
N ASP A 110 11.69 -2.33 2.46
CA ASP A 110 12.02 -3.73 2.22
C ASP A 110 10.92 -4.63 2.80
N TRP A 111 10.51 -5.67 2.09
CA TRP A 111 9.74 -6.78 2.66
C TRP A 111 10.38 -8.10 2.25
N THR A 112 10.32 -9.10 3.11
CA THR A 112 10.72 -10.48 2.79
C THR A 112 9.48 -11.24 2.29
N ASN A 113 9.56 -11.83 1.09
CA ASN A 113 8.52 -12.58 0.36
C ASN A 113 7.67 -11.81 -0.68
N ASP A 114 8.32 -11.49 -1.80
CA ASP A 114 7.76 -11.20 -3.13
C ASP A 114 6.90 -12.37 -3.72
N LEU A 115 6.06 -13.08 -2.95
CA LEU A 115 5.49 -14.36 -3.43
C LEU A 115 3.98 -14.55 -3.29
N ARG A 116 3.19 -13.53 -2.94
CA ARG A 116 1.73 -13.57 -3.22
C ARG A 116 1.25 -12.21 -3.71
N PHE A 117 1.24 -12.09 -5.04
CA PHE A 117 0.88 -10.90 -5.80
C PHE A 117 -0.62 -10.78 -6.10
N GLU A 118 -1.42 -11.69 -5.57
CA GLU A 118 -2.88 -11.72 -5.70
C GLU A 118 -3.43 -12.17 -4.34
N LEU A 119 -4.21 -11.28 -3.73
CA LEU A 119 -4.95 -11.50 -2.48
C LEU A 119 -6.44 -11.56 -2.79
#